data_AF-A0A660W6C6-F1
#
_entry.id   AF-A0A660W6C6-F1
#
_cell.length_a   1.000
_cell.length_b   1.000
_cell.length_c   1.000
_cell.angle_alpha   90.00
_cell.angle_beta   90.00
_cell.angle_gamma   90.00
#
_symmetry.space_group_name_H-M   'P 1'
#
loop_
_entity.id
_entity.type
_entity.pdbx_description
1 polymer ?
#
loop_
_entity_poly.entity_id
_entity_poly.type
_entity_poly.pdbx_seq_one_letter_code
_entity_poly.pdbx_strand_id
1 'polypeptide(L)' 'MTDWLPGDPLAWFVLDAVKRIDLQPFYKRYRQDGIGNSAFNPSMMVGLLMYAYCTGERSSRRIEKYRILRRK' A
#
# COMPACT_ATOMS: atom_id res chain seq x y z
N MET A 1 -12.76 -20.24 11.07
CA MET A 1 -11.77 -20.58 12.11
C MET A 1 -10.46 -19.91 11.69
N THR A 2 -10.28 -18.66 12.09
CA THR A 2 -9.15 -17.79 11.69
C THR A 2 -8.64 -17.08 12.95
N ASP A 3 -8.43 -17.85 14.01
CA ASP A 3 -8.28 -17.36 15.39
C ASP A 3 -6.81 -17.27 15.85
N TRP A 4 -5.86 -17.54 14.95
CA TRP A 4 -4.45 -17.75 15.29
C TRP A 4 -3.47 -16.74 14.68
N LEU A 5 -3.97 -15.81 13.84
CA LEU A 5 -3.16 -14.73 13.33
C LEU A 5 -3.76 -13.43 13.86
N PRO A 6 -3.08 -12.68 14.76
CA PRO A 6 -3.40 -11.27 14.95
C PRO A 6 -2.92 -10.51 13.70
N GLY A 7 -3.37 -10.95 12.51
CA GLY A 7 -3.22 -10.22 11.28
C GLY A 7 -4.12 -9.01 11.46
N ASP A 8 -3.50 -7.84 11.52
CA ASP A 8 -4.19 -6.59 11.81
C ASP A 8 -5.52 -6.52 11.04
N PRO A 9 -6.67 -6.59 11.72
CA PRO A 9 -7.98 -6.55 11.07
C PRO A 9 -8.14 -5.31 10.19
N LEU A 10 -7.45 -4.21 10.55
CA LEU A 10 -7.42 -2.99 9.77
C LEU A 10 -6.69 -3.18 8.44
N ALA A 11 -5.58 -3.93 8.40
CA ALA A 11 -4.86 -4.18 7.16
C ALA A 11 -5.72 -4.94 6.15
N TRP A 12 -6.46 -5.96 6.61
CA TRP A 12 -7.41 -6.70 5.77
C TRP A 12 -8.55 -5.82 5.28
N PHE A 13 -9.14 -5.02 6.17
CA PHE A 13 -10.18 -4.07 5.80
C PHE A 13 -9.71 -3.06 4.76
N VAL A 14 -8.51 -2.50 4.92
CA VAL A 14 -7.90 -1.57 3.96
C VAL A 14 -7.67 -2.25 2.62
N LEU A 15 -7.14 -3.47 2.59
CA LEU A 15 -6.93 -4.21 1.34
C LEU A 15 -8.24 -4.45 0.60
N ASP A 16 -9.32 -4.81 1.31
CA ASP A 16 -10.63 -5.00 0.70
C ASP A 16 -11.26 -3.69 0.23
N ALA A 17 -11.03 -2.58 0.94
CA ALA A 17 -11.43 -1.25 0.47
C ALA A 17 -10.69 -0.87 -0.82
N VAL A 18 -9.37 -1.08 -0.88
CA VAL A 18 -8.55 -0.77 -2.05
C VAL A 18 -8.97 -1.58 -3.28
N LYS A 19 -9.35 -2.85 -3.11
CA LYS A 19 -9.87 -3.68 -4.21
C LYS A 19 -11.14 -3.11 -4.86
N ARG A 20 -11.90 -2.26 -4.15
CA ARG A 20 -13.13 -1.63 -4.66
C ARG A 20 -12.88 -0.29 -5.35
N ILE A 21 -11.67 0.26 -5.27
CA ILE A 21 -11.29 1.53 -5.90
C ILE A 21 -10.83 1.25 -7.34
N ASP A 22 -11.35 1.99 -8.31
CA ASP A 22 -10.82 1.93 -9.68
C ASP A 22 -9.42 2.54 -9.76
N LEU A 23 -8.42 1.68 -9.88
CA LEU A 23 -7.01 2.07 -10.00
C LEU A 23 -6.52 2.11 -11.45
N GLN A 24 -7.37 1.78 -12.44
CA GLN A 24 -7.01 1.80 -13.87
C GLN A 24 -6.36 3.11 -14.31
N PRO A 25 -6.79 4.31 -13.84
CA PRO A 25 -6.13 5.57 -14.21
C PRO A 25 -4.65 5.64 -13.79
N PHE A 26 -4.29 5.05 -12.64
CA PHE A 26 -2.89 4.99 -12.18
C PHE A 26 -2.06 4.06 -13.04
N TYR A 27 -2.60 2.88 -13.38
CA TYR A 27 -1.91 1.93 -14.25
C TYR A 27 -1.71 2.49 -15.66
N LYS A 28 -2.70 3.21 -16.22
CA LYS A 28 -2.60 3.85 -17.54
C LYS A 28 -1.55 4.97 -17.60
N ARG A 29 -1.31 5.66 -16.49
CA ARG A 29 -0.30 6.74 -16.41
C ARG A 29 1.11 6.20 -16.21
N TYR A 30 1.26 4.99 -15.66
CA TYR A 30 2.55 4.30 -15.66
C TYR A 30 2.91 3.89 -17.09
N ARG A 31 3.98 4.50 -17.61
CA ARG A 31 4.48 4.25 -18.96
C ARG A 31 5.00 2.80 -19.04
N GLN A 32 4.58 2.06 -20.06
CA GLN A 32 5.02 0.67 -20.29
C GLN A 32 6.46 0.57 -20.81
N ASP A 33 7.07 1.69 -21.21
CA ASP A 33 8.37 1.75 -21.90
C ASP A 33 9.57 1.25 -21.07
N GLY A 34 9.38 0.92 -19.78
CA GLY A 34 10.41 0.26 -18.97
C GLY A 34 11.66 1.09 -18.65
N ILE A 35 11.68 2.37 -19.03
CA ILE A 35 12.80 3.28 -18.77
C ILE A 35 12.67 3.86 -17.35
N GLY A 36 13.38 3.27 -16.39
CA GLY A 36 13.45 3.73 -15.00
C GLY A 36 13.31 2.59 -13.99
N ASN A 37 13.38 2.92 -12.70
CA ASN A 37 13.13 1.94 -11.63
C ASN A 37 11.72 1.36 -11.75
N SER A 38 11.55 0.07 -11.40
CA SER A 38 10.25 -0.60 -11.39
C SER A 38 9.20 0.28 -10.70
N ALA A 39 8.19 0.66 -11.47
CA ALA A 39 7.03 1.37 -10.95
C ALA A 39 6.43 0.56 -9.81
N PHE A 40 6.26 1.20 -8.65
CA PHE A 40 5.55 0.59 -7.53
C PHE A 40 4.11 0.29 -7.95
N ASN A 41 3.61 -0.87 -7.56
CA ASN A 41 2.23 -1.25 -7.84
C ASN A 41 1.25 -0.23 -7.20
N PRO A 42 0.38 0.46 -7.97
CA PRO A 42 -0.61 1.40 -7.46
C PRO A 42 -1.44 0.87 -6.29
N SER A 43 -1.92 -0.38 -6.36
CA SER A 43 -2.72 -0.99 -5.29
C SER A 43 -1.92 -1.09 -3.98
N MET A 44 -0.65 -1.47 -4.07
CA MET A 44 0.22 -1.54 -2.90
C MET A 44 0.48 -0.15 -2.30
N MET A 45 0.67 0.85 -3.15
CA MET A 45 0.93 2.22 -2.70
C MET A 45 -0.30 2.85 -2.02
N VAL A 46 -1.49 2.66 -2.60
CA VAL A 46 -2.75 3.17 -2.04
C VAL A 46 -3.08 2.45 -0.73
N GLY A 47 -2.87 1.13 -0.66
CA GLY A 47 -3.06 0.36 0.58
C GLY A 47 -2.14 0.82 1.70
N LEU A 48 -0.85 1.06 1.40
CA LEU A 48 0.10 1.57 2.39
C LEU A 48 -0.30 2.96 2.91
N LEU A 49 -0.70 3.86 2.02
CA LEU A 49 -1.15 5.20 2.38
C LEU A 49 -2.41 5.18 3.25
N MET A 50 -3.43 4.41 2.85
CA MET A 50 -4.66 4.27 3.62
C MET A 50 -4.40 3.70 5.00
N TYR A 51 -3.61 2.62 5.09
CA TYR A 51 -3.28 2.00 6.37
C TYR A 51 -2.51 2.96 7.30
N ALA A 52 -1.51 3.68 6.78
CA ALA A 52 -0.78 4.68 7.54
C ALA A 52 -1.72 5.81 8.02
N TYR A 53 -2.65 6.23 7.15
CA TYR A 53 -3.61 7.28 7.48
C TYR A 53 -4.60 6.86 8.56
N CYS A 54 -5.06 5.61 8.55
CA CYS A 54 -5.92 5.02 9.57
C CYS A 54 -5.19 4.83 10.91
N THR A 55 -3.87 4.62 10.89
CA THR A 55 -3.03 4.47 12.08
C THR A 55 -2.45 5.79 12.61
N GLY A 56 -2.80 6.93 11.99
CA GLY A 56 -2.38 8.27 12.40
C GLY A 56 -1.04 8.75 11.82
N GLU A 57 -0.38 7.91 11.02
CA GLU A 57 0.88 8.25 10.36
C GLU A 57 0.64 8.94 9.01
N ARG A 58 0.79 10.26 8.97
CA ARG A 58 0.64 11.07 7.74
C ARG A 58 1.96 11.48 7.09
N SER A 59 3.08 11.25 7.78
CA SER A 59 4.40 11.63 7.27
C SER A 59 4.92 10.58 6.30
N SER A 60 5.02 10.93 5.01
CA SER A 60 5.59 10.06 3.96
C SER A 60 6.99 9.56 4.32
N ARG A 61 7.81 10.41 4.94
CA ARG A 61 9.17 10.05 5.41
C ARG A 61 9.14 9.02 6.53
N ARG A 62 8.20 9.12 7.48
CA ARG A 62 8.05 8.13 8.56
C ARG A 62 7.53 6.79 8.02
N ILE A 63 6.55 6.84 7.12
CA ILE A 63 6.03 5.65 6.41
C ILE A 63 7.16 4.93 5.66
N GLU A 64 8.00 5.68 4.94
CA GLU A 64 9.15 5.11 4.23
C GLU A 64 10.18 4.51 5.19
N LYS A 65 10.43 5.14 6.34
CA LYS A 65 11.32 4.60 7.38
C LYS A 65 10.82 3.26 7.93
N TYR A 66 9.52 3.11 8.16
CA TYR A 66 8.92 1.81 8.56
C TYR A 66 9.10 0.74 7.46
N ARG A 67 9.00 1.13 6.18
CA ARG A 67 9.22 0.23 5.05
C ARG A 67 10.67 -0.25 4.96
N ILE A 68 11.64 0.63 5.20
CA ILE A 68 13.08 0.30 5.11
C ILE A 68 13.50 -0.61 6.28
N LEU A 69 12.98 -0.38 7.48
CA LEU A 69 13.33 -1.15 8.68
C LEU A 69 12.82 -2.60 8.67
N ARG A 70 11.76 -2.92 7.90
CA ARG A 70 11.26 -4.30 7.72
C ARG A 70 11.92 -5.07 6.57
N ARG A 71 12.82 -4.44 5.80
CA ARG A 71 13.56 -5.06 4.68
C ARG A 71 15.02 -5.41 5.02
N LYS A 72 15.47 -5.09 6.24
CA LYS A 72 16.72 -5.58 6.83
C LYS A 72 16.39 -6.68 7.83
#